data_AF-A0A251NSY7-F1
#
_entry.id   AF-A0A251NSY7-F1
#
_cell.length_a   1.000
_cell.length_b   1.000
_cell.length_c   1.000
_cell.angle_alpha   90.00
_cell.angle_beta   90.00
_cell.angle_gamma   90.00
#
_symmetry.space_group_name_H-M   'P 1'
#
loop_
_entity.id
_entity.type
_entity.pdbx_description
1 polymer ?
#
loop_
_entity_poly.entity_id
_entity_poly.type
_entity_poly.pdbx_seq_one_letter_code
_entity_poly.pdbx_strand_id
1 'polypeptide(L)'
;MTESELAAAQQLMQLSDEDNNNNSSSSSNKNTKHEGEEVDQRPLINVITWAKIEEIFGKEEDVDRPKKRRYRSLASIYLTSKPVNAGSAHGKKVRTF
;
A
#
# COMPACT_ATOMS: atom_id res chain seq x y z
N MET A 1 40.42 -26.53 15.90
CA MET A 1 39.08 -26.79 16.48
C MET A 1 38.85 -25.81 17.60
N THR A 2 38.19 -24.71 17.29
CA THR A 2 37.76 -23.73 18.29
C THR A 2 36.48 -24.20 18.96
N GLU A 3 36.19 -23.72 20.17
CA GLU A 3 34.94 -24.04 20.87
C GLU A 3 33.69 -23.68 20.05
N SER A 4 33.79 -22.61 19.25
CA SER A 4 32.77 -22.20 18.27
C SER A 4 32.58 -23.21 17.13
N GLU A 5 33.64 -23.87 16.67
CA GLU A 5 33.58 -24.91 15.64
C GLU A 5 32.85 -26.16 16.15
N LEU A 6 33.09 -26.53 17.42
CA LEU A 6 32.41 -27.65 18.07
C LEU A 6 30.92 -27.37 18.28
N ALA A 7 30.56 -26.15 18.71
CA ALA A 7 29.17 -25.74 18.88
C ALA A 7 28.41 -25.74 17.55
N ALA A 8 29.02 -25.22 16.48
CA ALA A 8 28.42 -25.21 15.15
C ALA A 8 28.20 -26.63 14.60
N ALA A 9 29.16 -27.54 14.81
CA ALA A 9 29.04 -28.93 14.38
C ALA A 9 27.89 -29.67 15.12
N GLN A 10 27.69 -29.39 16.40
CA GLN A 10 26.59 -29.97 17.18
C GLN A 10 25.22 -29.50 16.68
N GLN A 11 25.07 -28.22 16.33
CA GLN A 11 23.82 -27.70 15.77
C GLN A 11 23.50 -28.31 14.40
N LEU A 12 24.51 -28.55 13.56
CA LEU A 12 24.34 -29.23 12.27
C LEU A 12 23.87 -30.68 12.41
N MET A 13 24.38 -31.42 13.41
CA MET A 13 23.92 -32.77 13.71
C MET A 13 22.47 -32.83 14.17
N GLN A 14 22.00 -31.82 14.93
CA GLN A 14 20.60 -31.76 15.39
C GLN A 14 19.61 -31.52 14.24
N LEU A 15 20.03 -30.89 13.15
CA LEU A 15 19.14 -30.56 12.03
C LEU A 15 18.96 -31.68 11.01
N SER A 16 19.74 -32.77 11.06
CA SER A 16 19.62 -33.84 10.04
C SER A 16 18.48 -34.82 10.29
N ASP A 17 17.94 -34.88 11.50
CA ASP A 17 17.05 -35.98 11.91
C ASP A 17 15.57 -35.57 12.00
N GLU A 18 15.20 -34.33 11.65
CA GLU A 18 13.87 -33.77 11.90
C GLU A 18 12.94 -33.69 10.68
N ASP A 19 13.26 -34.35 9.56
CA ASP A 19 12.38 -34.42 8.36
C ASP A 19 11.90 -35.85 8.08
N ASN A 20 11.26 -36.48 9.08
CA ASN A 20 10.44 -37.66 8.82
C ASN A 20 9.19 -37.72 9.70
N ASN A 21 8.19 -36.91 9.35
CA ASN A 21 6.83 -37.21 9.79
C ASN A 21 5.86 -37.13 8.60
N ASN A 22 5.91 -38.19 7.80
CA ASN A 22 4.87 -38.55 6.86
C ASN A 22 3.63 -38.99 7.65
N ASN A 23 2.58 -38.16 7.72
CA ASN A 23 1.26 -38.65 8.10
C ASN A 23 0.22 -38.28 7.04
N SER A 24 0.00 -39.23 6.16
CA SER A 24 -1.20 -39.33 5.34
C SER A 24 -2.40 -39.71 6.22
N SER A 25 -3.35 -38.78 6.43
CA SER A 25 -4.73 -39.17 6.74
C SER A 25 -5.74 -38.07 6.40
N SER A 26 -6.42 -38.31 5.27
CA SER A 26 -7.83 -38.07 4.99
C SER A 26 -8.66 -37.18 5.94
N SER A 27 -9.22 -36.12 5.34
CA SER A 27 -10.60 -35.63 5.50
C SER A 27 -11.28 -35.77 6.88
N SER A 28 -11.43 -34.66 7.59
CA SER A 28 -12.74 -34.30 8.15
C SER A 28 -12.77 -32.83 8.54
N ASN A 29 -13.61 -32.07 7.85
CA ASN A 29 -14.08 -30.76 8.30
C ASN A 29 -14.72 -30.92 9.67
N LYS A 30 -13.99 -30.60 10.74
CA LYS A 30 -14.58 -30.31 12.05
C LYS A 30 -14.48 -28.82 12.28
N ASN A 31 -15.62 -28.17 12.11
CA ASN A 31 -15.86 -26.81 12.55
C ASN A 31 -15.74 -26.77 14.08
N THR A 32 -14.53 -26.62 14.60
CA THR A 32 -14.33 -26.16 15.97
C THR A 32 -14.63 -24.68 15.98
N LYS A 33 -15.84 -24.32 16.44
CA LYS A 33 -16.15 -22.95 16.88
C LYS A 33 -15.18 -22.61 18.01
N HIS A 34 -14.04 -22.04 17.64
CA HIS A 34 -13.19 -21.36 18.59
C HIS A 34 -13.91 -20.03 18.87
N GLU A 35 -14.53 -19.94 20.05
CA GLU A 35 -14.84 -18.66 20.71
C GLU A 35 -13.50 -17.98 21.02
N GLY A 36 -12.78 -17.58 19.98
CA GLY A 36 -11.71 -16.62 20.06
C GLY A 36 -12.38 -15.28 19.91
N GLU A 37 -12.25 -14.43 20.92
CA GLU A 37 -12.50 -13.01 20.76
C GLU A 37 -11.77 -12.58 19.48
N GLU A 38 -12.52 -12.32 18.39
CA GLU A 38 -11.96 -11.81 17.15
C GLU A 38 -11.53 -10.38 17.44
N VAL A 39 -10.36 -10.23 18.06
CA VAL A 39 -9.70 -8.94 18.17
C VAL A 39 -9.48 -8.52 16.73
N ASP A 40 -10.21 -7.50 16.28
CA ASP A 40 -10.00 -6.91 14.98
C ASP A 40 -8.54 -6.44 14.94
N GLN A 41 -7.69 -7.20 14.25
CA GLN A 41 -6.26 -6.91 14.15
C GLN A 41 -5.99 -5.81 13.12
N ARG A 42 -7.00 -5.41 12.33
CA ARG A 42 -6.86 -4.38 11.29
C ARG A 42 -6.37 -3.04 11.85
N PRO A 43 -6.86 -2.53 12.99
CA PRO A 43 -6.35 -1.30 13.60
C PRO A 43 -4.89 -1.44 14.02
N LEU A 44 -4.52 -2.60 14.61
CA LEU A 44 -3.14 -2.86 15.05
C LEU A 44 -2.18 -2.91 13.85
N ILE A 45 -2.56 -3.61 12.78
CA ILE A 45 -1.78 -3.71 11.54
C ILE A 45 -1.61 -2.33 10.91
N ASN A 46 -2.65 -1.49 10.89
CA ASN A 46 -2.53 -0.12 10.36
C ASN A 46 -1.55 0.73 11.18
N VAL A 47 -1.59 0.64 12.51
CA VAL A 47 -0.67 1.37 13.39
C VAL A 47 0.78 0.90 13.18
N ILE A 48 1.02 -0.41 13.16
CA ILE A 48 2.35 -1.00 12.94
C ILE A 48 2.87 -0.61 11.55
N THR A 49 2.02 -0.70 10.54
CA THR A 49 2.38 -0.38 9.15
C THR A 49 2.73 1.09 9.01
N TRP A 50 1.94 1.99 9.60
CA TRP A 50 2.20 3.42 9.55
C TRP A 50 3.50 3.79 10.26
N ALA A 51 3.74 3.23 11.45
CA ALA A 51 4.98 3.42 12.19
C ALA A 51 6.21 2.95 11.38
N LYS A 52 6.11 1.81 10.72
CA LYS A 52 7.19 1.25 9.90
C LYS A 52 7.45 2.06 8.62
N ILE A 53 6.41 2.65 8.04
CA ILE A 53 6.55 3.59 6.90
C ILE A 53 7.26 4.86 7.35
N GLU A 54 6.85 5.47 8.48
CA GLU A 54 7.52 6.65 9.04
C GLU A 54 8.98 6.37 9.43
N GLU A 55 9.31 5.16 9.89
CA GLU A 55 10.68 4.74 10.19
C GLU A 55 11.57 4.71 8.93
N ILE A 56 11.06 4.15 7.83
CA ILE A 56 11.82 3.97 6.58
C ILE A 56 11.94 5.28 5.79
N PHE A 57 10.86 6.06 5.72
CA PHE A 57 10.77 7.25 4.87
C PHE A 57 10.90 8.57 5.65
N GLY A 58 10.96 8.51 6.97
CA GLY A 58 10.84 9.67 7.84
C GLY A 58 9.40 10.15 7.97
N LYS A 59 9.18 11.13 8.84
CA LYS A 59 7.89 11.83 8.93
C LYS A 59 7.76 12.75 7.73
N GLU A 60 6.70 12.61 6.93
CA GLU A 60 6.36 13.63 5.93
C GLU A 60 6.07 14.94 6.70
N GLU A 61 6.94 15.92 6.54
CA GLU A 61 6.58 17.31 6.80
C GLU A 61 5.54 17.69 5.74
N ASP A 62 4.47 18.40 6.13
CA ASP A 62 3.40 18.80 5.21
C ASP A 62 3.96 19.71 4.10
N VAL A 63 4.52 19.09 3.05
CA VAL A 63 4.90 19.76 1.81
C VAL A 63 3.62 20.40 1.30
N ASP A 64 3.63 21.70 1.01
CA ASP A 64 2.48 22.52 0.61
C ASP A 64 1.83 21.97 -0.67
N ARG A 65 1.07 20.89 -0.51
CA ARG A 65 0.44 20.17 -1.59
C ARG A 65 -0.77 21.01 -1.95
N PRO A 66 -0.87 21.48 -3.21
CA PRO A 66 -1.99 22.31 -3.60
C PRO A 66 -3.30 21.58 -3.29
N LYS A 67 -4.15 22.21 -2.48
CA LYS A 67 -5.45 21.67 -2.09
C LYS A 67 -6.20 21.25 -3.35
N LYS A 68 -6.71 20.02 -3.38
CA LYS A 68 -7.53 19.52 -4.49
C LYS A 68 -8.71 20.47 -4.68
N ARG A 69 -8.70 21.25 -5.78
CA ARG A 69 -9.80 22.15 -6.12
C ARG A 69 -11.03 21.28 -6.42
N ARG A 70 -12.17 21.63 -5.83
CA ARG A 70 -13.44 20.99 -6.21
C ARG A 70 -13.80 21.40 -7.64
N TYR A 71 -14.13 20.43 -8.47
CA TYR A 71 -14.64 20.68 -9.82
C TYR A 71 -16.02 21.34 -9.75
N ARG A 72 -16.33 22.19 -10.73
CA ARG A 72 -17.66 22.79 -10.90
C ARG A 72 -18.51 21.91 -11.81
N SER A 73 -19.83 21.90 -11.60
CA SER A 73 -20.75 21.21 -12.52
C SER A 73 -20.80 21.89 -13.88
N LEU A 74 -21.15 21.13 -14.93
CA LEU A 74 -21.31 21.67 -16.28
C LEU A 74 -22.36 22.79 -16.31
N ALA A 75 -23.50 22.61 -15.66
CA ALA A 75 -24.54 23.64 -15.55
C ALA A 75 -24.00 24.94 -14.91
N SER A 76 -23.20 24.82 -13.84
CA SER A 76 -22.57 25.98 -13.20
C SER A 76 -21.59 26.69 -14.12
N ILE A 77 -20.88 25.96 -14.99
CA ILE A 77 -19.98 26.54 -15.99
C ILE A 77 -20.79 27.30 -17.02
N TYR A 78 -21.79 26.68 -17.66
CA TYR A 78 -22.61 27.34 -18.69
C TYR A 78 -23.38 28.56 -18.18
N LEU A 79 -23.82 28.57 -16.91
CA LEU A 79 -24.47 29.73 -16.32
C LEU A 79 -23.52 30.90 -16.08
N THR A 80 -22.24 30.63 -15.84
CA THR A 80 -21.26 31.66 -15.45
C THR A 80 -20.23 32.01 -16.52
N SER A 81 -20.16 31.23 -17.60
CA SER A 81 -19.27 31.48 -18.73
C SER A 81 -20.00 32.18 -19.87
N LYS A 82 -19.24 32.93 -20.69
CA LYS A 82 -19.74 33.46 -21.97
C LYS A 82 -19.31 32.51 -23.09
N PRO A 83 -20.18 32.20 -24.06
CA PRO A 83 -19.79 31.40 -25.21
C PRO A 83 -18.70 32.15 -25.99
N VAL A 84 -17.60 31.45 -26.30
CA VAL A 84 -16.53 31.99 -27.13
C VAL A 84 -16.90 31.70 -28.58
N ASN A 85 -17.13 32.75 -29.36
CA ASN A 85 -17.35 32.63 -30.81
C ASN A 85 -16.01 32.29 -31.48
N ALA A 86 -15.80 31.01 -31.82
CA ALA A 86 -14.60 30.51 -32.49
C ALA A 86 -14.36 31.15 -33.89
N GLY A 87 -15.33 31.89 -34.43
CA GLY A 87 -15.23 32.57 -35.73
C GLY A 87 -14.46 33.90 -35.73
N SER A 88 -14.11 34.49 -34.58
CA SER A 88 -13.43 35.80 -34.54
C SER A 88 -11.92 35.72 -34.31
N ALA A 89 -11.37 34.54 -34.00
CA ALA A 89 -9.99 34.42 -33.54
C ALA A 89 -8.94 34.34 -34.67
N HIS A 90 -9.35 34.35 -35.94
CA HIS A 90 -8.44 34.10 -37.08
C HIS A 90 -8.42 35.26 -38.09
N GLY A 91 -8.35 36.49 -37.60
CA GLY A 91 -7.95 37.64 -38.42
C GLY A 91 -6.43 37.80 -38.43
N LYS A 92 -5.67 36.89 -39.06
CA LYS A 92 -4.24 37.13 -39.31
C LYS A 92 -4.11 38.27 -40.32
N LYS A 93 -3.94 39.51 -39.85
CA LYS A 93 -3.62 40.65 -40.69
C LYS A 93 -2.15 40.54 -41.10
N VAL A 94 -1.89 39.94 -42.26
CA VAL A 94 -0.55 39.91 -42.87
C VAL A 94 -0.18 41.35 -43.21
N ARG A 95 0.85 41.89 -42.55
CA ARG A 95 1.50 43.14 -42.98
C ARG A 95 2.47 42.77 -44.09
N THR A 96 2.19 43.24 -45.29
CA THR A 96 3.18 43.30 -46.37
C THR A 96 4.07 44.51 -46.13
N PHE A 97 5.39 44.29 -46.18
CA PHE A 97 6.40 45.36 -46.22
C PHE A 97 6.50 45.95 -47.62
#